data_AF-A0A7L2RC67-F1
#
_entry.id   AF-A0A7L2RC67-F1
#
_cell.length_a   1.000
_cell.length_b   1.000
_cell.length_c   1.000
_cell.angle_alpha   90.00
_cell.angle_beta   90.00
_cell.angle_gamma   90.00
#
_symmetry.space_group_name_H-M   'P 1'
#
loop_
_entity.id
_entity.type
_entity.pdbx_description
1 polymer ?
#
loop_
_entity_poly.entity_id
_entity_poly.type
_entity_poly.pdbx_seq_one_letter_code
_entity_poly.pdbx_strand_id
1 'polypeptide(L)'
;SHQKVMLWMRKTFAEAAGAQVLFWGGSHQWGKLRQGTACQSRLPGVSAGSGCGHTLLTPHSGTLSSKNYPGTYPNHTMCCWRLQAPPGTSLLLAFGDVDLEPSEHCAHSSLLLADPQTGTAYGPYCRNSVPSAPLLVTNSSTVTVLFNSTSHRSGRGLLLSYATSQHPGMGAASPGIPDPPLTMCFSVYCPAGCKDVHGDIWGNPSQGYRDTSVLCKAAVHAGVIADELGGQVTLSREKGITLYESAFANGLHSKRGSLSEKRLIFHKGIFFPGMILAVKPGATPMCPVGVLGFPVCCLLSPACDDVLEVVAFNASSWWHEVDVLGQDRAWVAERAALSITGHSWAAEPSAKAAWLELDLGTRRNVTGIITKGSSEQHDYYVTSYHVSSSRDGKNWRPYRGSNGQEDKVFEGNADSQGEVSNAFIPPMVARYIR
;
A
#
# COMPACT_ATOMS: atom_id res chain seq x y z
N SER A 1 9.10 -36.50 -61.65
CA SER A 1 7.81 -36.67 -62.34
C SER A 1 6.72 -36.67 -61.27
N HIS A 2 6.12 -35.50 -61.02
CA HIS A 2 4.81 -35.13 -61.59
C HIS A 2 3.72 -36.15 -61.20
N GLN A 3 2.96 -35.83 -60.16
CA GLN A 3 1.61 -35.22 -60.24
C GLN A 3 0.50 -36.26 -60.44
N LYS A 4 -0.63 -36.03 -59.75
CA LYS A 4 -1.79 -36.90 -59.51
C LYS A 4 -1.54 -37.81 -58.30
N VAL A 5 -2.13 -37.56 -57.14
CA VAL A 5 -3.58 -37.67 -56.90
C VAL A 5 -4.04 -36.59 -55.93
N MET A 6 -4.83 -35.63 -56.42
CA MET A 6 -5.56 -34.64 -55.62
C MET A 6 -6.80 -34.25 -56.43
N LEU A 7 -7.85 -35.08 -56.43
CA LEU A 7 -9.21 -34.63 -56.76
C LEU A 7 -10.30 -35.65 -56.38
N TRP A 8 -10.64 -35.72 -55.09
CA TRP A 8 -11.92 -36.19 -54.51
C TRP A 8 -11.72 -36.07 -52.99
N MET A 9 -12.44 -35.34 -52.15
CA MET A 9 -13.82 -34.84 -52.16
C MET A 9 -13.91 -33.67 -51.17
N ARG A 10 -14.83 -32.74 -51.45
CA ARG A 10 -15.29 -31.69 -50.52
C ARG A 10 -16.29 -32.26 -49.51
N LYS A 11 -16.27 -31.71 -48.28
CA LYS A 11 -17.34 -31.67 -47.25
C LYS A 11 -17.72 -33.06 -46.67
N THR A 12 -17.83 -33.29 -45.36
CA THR A 12 -18.78 -32.66 -44.44
C THR A 12 -18.44 -33.05 -42.99
N PHE A 13 -18.48 -32.07 -42.08
CA PHE A 13 -18.76 -32.07 -40.63
C PHE A 13 -18.39 -33.21 -39.64
N ALA A 14 -17.88 -32.73 -38.50
CA ALA A 14 -18.23 -33.06 -37.11
C ALA A 14 -17.37 -34.07 -36.31
N GLU A 15 -16.70 -33.47 -35.31
CA GLU A 15 -16.62 -33.90 -33.90
C GLU A 15 -15.77 -35.11 -33.46
N ALA A 16 -15.33 -34.96 -32.21
CA ALA A 16 -14.77 -35.95 -31.28
C ALA A 16 -13.25 -36.22 -31.34
N ALA A 17 -12.57 -35.53 -30.43
CA ALA A 17 -11.79 -36.12 -29.34
C ALA A 17 -10.58 -37.02 -29.65
N GLY A 18 -9.41 -36.53 -29.22
CA GLY A 18 -8.46 -37.33 -28.44
C GLY A 18 -7.63 -38.37 -29.18
N ALA A 19 -6.46 -37.95 -29.68
CA ALA A 19 -5.33 -38.86 -29.80
C ALA A 19 -4.01 -38.08 -29.63
N GLN A 20 -3.29 -38.40 -28.55
CA GLN A 20 -1.87 -38.08 -28.40
C GLN A 20 -1.09 -38.85 -29.47
N VAL A 21 -0.22 -38.15 -30.21
CA VAL A 21 0.84 -38.80 -30.98
C VAL A 21 2.17 -38.19 -30.55
N LEU A 22 2.93 -38.98 -29.79
CA LEU A 22 4.32 -38.73 -29.45
C LEU A 22 5.18 -38.98 -30.70
N PHE A 23 5.97 -37.99 -31.11
CA PHE A 23 7.16 -38.22 -31.91
C PHE A 23 8.38 -37.64 -31.19
N TRP A 24 9.30 -38.52 -30.83
CA TRP A 24 10.68 -38.19 -30.46
C TRP A 24 11.52 -38.19 -31.74
N GLY A 25 12.31 -37.14 -31.98
CA GLY A 25 13.25 -37.11 -33.09
C GLY A 25 13.87 -35.74 -33.36
N GLY A 26 14.98 -35.44 -32.68
CA GLY A 26 16.18 -34.84 -33.27
C GLY A 26 16.10 -33.46 -33.94
N SER A 27 16.55 -32.45 -33.19
CA SER A 27 17.55 -31.43 -33.57
C SER A 27 17.39 -30.57 -34.85
N HIS A 28 17.37 -29.25 -34.61
CA HIS A 28 17.52 -28.11 -35.53
C HIS A 28 16.29 -27.66 -36.33
N GLN A 29 15.51 -26.74 -35.74
CA GLN A 29 14.83 -25.69 -36.50
C GLN A 29 14.87 -24.35 -35.76
N TRP A 30 15.46 -23.36 -36.41
CA TRP A 30 15.26 -21.94 -36.11
C TRP A 30 13.80 -21.58 -36.45
N GLY A 31 12.91 -21.68 -35.46
CA GLY A 31 11.54 -21.20 -35.57
C GLY A 31 11.51 -19.70 -35.25
N LYS A 32 11.25 -18.85 -36.25
CA LYS A 32 10.73 -17.50 -36.02
C LYS A 32 9.46 -17.62 -35.19
N LEU A 33 9.55 -17.38 -33.88
CA LEU A 33 8.37 -17.17 -33.04
C LEU A 33 7.65 -15.94 -33.61
N ARG A 34 6.47 -16.16 -34.19
CA ARG A 34 5.54 -15.05 -34.45
C ARG A 34 5.16 -14.49 -33.08
N GLN A 35 5.68 -13.31 -32.74
CA GLN A 35 5.44 -12.56 -31.49
C GLN A 35 3.98 -12.09 -31.29
N GLY A 36 2.99 -12.72 -31.94
CA GLY A 36 1.60 -12.24 -31.99
C GLY A 36 0.57 -13.07 -31.22
N THR A 37 0.90 -14.25 -30.69
CA THR A 37 -0.11 -15.22 -30.20
C THR A 37 -0.26 -15.33 -28.68
N ALA A 38 0.63 -14.75 -27.87
CA ALA A 38 0.59 -14.97 -26.41
C ALA A 38 -0.44 -14.12 -25.64
N CYS A 39 -0.85 -12.96 -26.15
CA CYS A 39 -1.82 -12.08 -25.47
C CYS A 39 -3.25 -12.18 -26.07
N GLN A 40 -3.56 -13.25 -26.80
CA GLN A 40 -4.88 -13.47 -27.39
C GLN A 40 -5.74 -14.37 -26.50
N SER A 41 -6.23 -13.82 -25.39
CA SER A 41 -7.46 -14.30 -24.74
C SER A 41 -8.45 -13.13 -24.66
N ARG A 42 -9.71 -13.43 -24.99
CA ARG A 42 -10.76 -12.48 -25.43
C ARG A 42 -11.42 -11.68 -24.30
N LEU A 43 -10.69 -11.26 -23.28
CA LEU A 43 -11.24 -10.46 -22.16
C LEU A 43 -10.26 -9.35 -21.71
N PRO A 44 -10.73 -8.13 -21.42
CA PRO A 44 -9.91 -7.12 -20.76
C PRO A 44 -9.55 -7.58 -19.34
N GLY A 45 -8.26 -7.65 -19.01
CA GLY A 45 -7.79 -7.85 -17.64
C GLY A 45 -7.20 -9.22 -17.26
N VAL A 46 -6.85 -10.10 -18.20
CA VAL A 46 -6.27 -11.42 -17.85
C VAL A 46 -4.74 -11.41 -17.83
N SER A 47 -4.16 -11.57 -16.63
CA SER A 47 -2.77 -11.99 -16.42
C SER A 47 -2.62 -13.46 -16.81
N ALA A 48 -2.03 -13.74 -17.97
CA ALA A 48 -1.73 -15.12 -18.36
C ALA A 48 -0.40 -15.58 -17.73
N GLY A 49 -0.40 -15.99 -16.45
CA GLY A 49 0.74 -16.66 -15.81
C GLY A 49 0.71 -16.73 -14.27
N SER A 50 1.16 -17.85 -13.70
CA SER A 50 1.19 -18.12 -12.24
C SER A 50 2.25 -17.32 -11.44
N GLY A 51 3.06 -16.50 -12.12
CA GLY A 51 4.11 -15.65 -11.56
C GLY A 51 3.91 -14.14 -11.76
N CYS A 52 2.72 -13.73 -12.22
CA CYS A 52 2.36 -12.31 -12.28
C CYS A 52 1.95 -11.83 -10.89
N GLY A 53 2.53 -10.72 -10.47
CA GLY A 53 2.28 -10.13 -9.17
C GLY A 53 0.99 -9.33 -9.14
N HIS A 54 0.87 -8.52 -8.11
CA HIS A 54 -0.28 -7.65 -7.94
C HIS A 54 -0.40 -6.71 -9.14
N THR A 55 -1.56 -6.73 -9.78
CA THR A 55 -1.84 -5.93 -10.97
C THR A 55 -3.15 -5.18 -10.76
N LEU A 56 -3.09 -3.87 -10.85
CA LEU A 56 -4.25 -2.98 -10.87
C LEU A 56 -4.24 -2.18 -12.16
N LEU A 57 -5.22 -2.44 -13.04
CA LEU A 57 -5.37 -1.74 -14.31
C LEU A 57 -6.68 -0.96 -14.29
N THR A 58 -6.61 0.37 -14.31
CA THR A 58 -7.78 1.24 -14.50
C THR A 58 -7.62 2.09 -15.76
N PRO A 59 -8.71 2.65 -16.33
CA PRO A 59 -8.61 3.44 -17.54
C PRO A 59 -7.69 4.68 -17.42
N HIS A 60 -7.53 5.24 -16.23
CA HIS A 60 -6.80 6.51 -16.03
C HIS A 60 -5.40 6.32 -15.44
N SER A 61 -5.17 5.22 -14.72
CA SER A 61 -3.89 4.87 -14.11
C SER A 61 -3.85 3.41 -13.66
N GLY A 62 -2.67 2.91 -13.31
CA GLY A 62 -2.55 1.60 -12.72
C GLY A 62 -1.12 1.24 -12.34
N THR A 63 -0.98 0.11 -11.65
CA THR A 63 0.31 -0.40 -11.18
C THR A 63 0.35 -1.90 -11.44
N LEU A 64 1.50 -2.39 -11.90
CA LEU A 64 1.76 -3.80 -12.12
C LEU A 64 3.10 -4.19 -11.52
N SER A 65 3.17 -5.41 -11.00
CA SER A 65 4.40 -5.96 -10.43
C SER A 65 4.58 -7.44 -10.76
N SER A 66 5.81 -7.93 -10.62
CA SER A 66 6.10 -9.36 -10.62
C SER A 66 5.67 -9.99 -9.29
N LYS A 67 5.36 -11.29 -9.30
CA LYS A 67 5.02 -12.00 -8.06
C LYS A 67 6.20 -11.94 -7.09
N ASN A 68 5.90 -11.84 -5.79
CA ASN A 68 6.84 -11.66 -4.69
C ASN A 68 7.57 -10.32 -4.62
N TYR A 69 7.40 -9.39 -5.58
CA TYR A 69 8.07 -8.08 -5.53
C TYR A 69 7.84 -7.38 -4.17
N PRO A 70 8.89 -6.83 -3.52
CA PRO A 70 10.28 -6.69 -3.98
C PRO A 70 11.22 -7.84 -3.56
N GLY A 71 10.69 -8.98 -3.15
CA GLY A 71 11.40 -10.24 -3.06
C GLY A 71 11.60 -10.91 -4.43
N THR A 72 12.35 -12.02 -4.46
CA THR A 72 12.76 -12.66 -5.72
C THR A 72 11.57 -13.14 -6.56
N TYR A 73 11.53 -12.68 -7.81
CA TYR A 73 10.47 -13.06 -8.75
C TYR A 73 10.54 -14.57 -9.09
N PRO A 74 9.46 -15.23 -9.54
CA PRO A 74 9.50 -16.66 -9.81
C PRO A 74 10.22 -17.00 -11.13
N ASN A 75 10.81 -18.19 -11.17
CA ASN A 75 11.33 -18.80 -12.42
C ASN A 75 10.19 -19.18 -13.37
N HIS A 76 10.51 -19.34 -14.65
CA HIS A 76 9.62 -19.88 -15.70
C HIS A 76 8.26 -19.17 -15.76
N THR A 77 8.30 -17.84 -15.67
CA THR A 77 7.12 -17.00 -15.60
C THR A 77 7.01 -16.15 -16.86
N MET A 78 5.82 -16.11 -17.45
CA MET A 78 5.48 -15.16 -18.50
C MET A 78 4.27 -14.35 -18.03
N CYS A 79 4.33 -13.03 -18.17
CA CYS A 79 3.24 -12.12 -17.85
C CYS A 79 2.99 -11.18 -19.01
N CYS A 80 1.72 -11.04 -19.38
CA CYS A 80 1.26 -10.07 -20.35
C CYS A 80 0.21 -9.17 -19.71
N TRP A 81 0.46 -7.87 -19.73
CA TRP A 81 -0.50 -6.85 -19.29
C TRP A 81 -0.84 -5.94 -20.46
N ARG A 82 -2.14 -5.71 -20.67
CA ARG A 82 -2.63 -4.78 -21.68
C ARG A 82 -3.16 -3.53 -20.98
N LEU A 83 -2.40 -2.44 -21.11
CA LEU A 83 -2.79 -1.13 -20.59
C LEU A 83 -3.72 -0.48 -21.62
N GLN A 84 -4.88 -0.01 -21.18
CA GLN A 84 -5.88 0.58 -22.06
C GLN A 84 -6.47 1.83 -21.41
N ALA A 85 -6.23 2.97 -22.06
CA ALA A 85 -6.74 4.27 -21.65
C ALA A 85 -7.87 4.76 -22.57
N PRO A 86 -8.67 5.75 -22.15
CA PRO A 86 -9.66 6.39 -23.00
C PRO A 86 -9.06 6.88 -24.33
N PRO A 87 -9.79 6.78 -25.46
CA PRO A 87 -9.34 7.32 -26.73
C PRO A 87 -8.98 8.80 -26.64
N GLY A 88 -7.91 9.22 -27.33
CA GLY A 88 -7.44 10.61 -27.31
C GLY A 88 -6.54 10.97 -26.12
N THR A 89 -6.19 10.00 -25.27
CA THR A 89 -5.17 10.15 -24.23
C THR A 89 -3.89 9.39 -24.59
N SER A 90 -2.77 9.82 -24.01
CA SER A 90 -1.50 9.11 -24.07
C SER A 90 -1.16 8.49 -22.72
N LEU A 91 -0.44 7.37 -22.74
CA LEU A 91 0.03 6.71 -21.53
C LEU A 91 1.43 7.22 -21.13
N LEU A 92 1.54 7.58 -19.86
CA LEU A 92 2.77 7.93 -19.16
C LEU A 92 3.13 6.73 -18.29
N LEU A 93 4.23 6.05 -18.58
CA LEU A 93 4.69 4.89 -17.82
C LEU A 93 5.93 5.25 -16.99
N ALA A 94 5.85 5.01 -15.69
CA ALA A 94 6.94 5.18 -14.76
C ALA A 94 7.52 3.83 -14.35
N PHE A 95 8.83 3.69 -14.50
CA PHE A 95 9.56 2.55 -13.97
C PHE A 95 9.87 2.81 -12.50
N GLY A 96 9.11 2.16 -11.61
CA GLY A 96 9.32 2.28 -10.17
C GLY A 96 10.57 1.54 -9.73
N ASP A 97 10.67 0.28 -10.13
CA ASP A 97 11.82 -0.59 -9.86
C ASP A 97 11.87 -1.71 -10.89
N VAL A 98 13.04 -1.98 -11.47
CA VAL A 98 13.24 -3.11 -12.38
C VAL A 98 14.60 -3.69 -12.07
N ASP A 99 14.58 -4.80 -11.35
CA ASP A 99 15.76 -5.51 -10.89
C ASP A 99 15.62 -6.99 -11.27
N LEU A 100 15.94 -7.26 -12.54
CA LEU A 100 15.95 -8.59 -13.13
C LEU A 100 17.39 -9.10 -13.28
N GLU A 101 17.59 -10.41 -13.18
CA GLU A 101 18.90 -11.01 -13.34
C GLU A 101 19.51 -10.65 -14.71
N PRO A 102 20.74 -10.09 -14.73
CA PRO A 102 21.39 -9.74 -15.98
C PRO A 102 21.77 -11.00 -16.77
N SER A 103 21.53 -10.96 -18.07
CA SER A 103 21.99 -11.98 -19.02
C SER A 103 22.35 -11.31 -20.35
N GLU A 104 23.13 -11.99 -21.18
CA GLU A 104 23.44 -11.51 -22.52
C GLU A 104 22.14 -11.26 -23.29
N HIS A 105 21.97 -10.03 -23.79
CA HIS A 105 20.74 -9.58 -24.47
C HIS A 105 19.43 -9.82 -23.68
N CYS A 106 19.48 -9.89 -22.35
CA CYS A 106 18.33 -10.19 -21.50
C CYS A 106 17.64 -11.53 -21.84
N ALA A 107 18.41 -12.52 -22.30
CA ALA A 107 17.90 -13.82 -22.73
C ALA A 107 17.18 -14.60 -21.62
N HIS A 108 17.60 -14.45 -20.36
CA HIS A 108 17.03 -15.22 -19.24
C HIS A 108 15.78 -14.58 -18.65
N SER A 109 15.87 -13.29 -18.33
CA SER A 109 14.78 -12.50 -17.76
C SER A 109 14.71 -11.17 -18.49
N SER A 110 13.53 -10.80 -18.98
CA SER A 110 13.35 -9.58 -19.78
C SER A 110 11.99 -8.92 -19.52
N LEU A 111 12.01 -7.60 -19.58
CA LEU A 111 10.83 -6.74 -19.63
C LEU A 111 10.78 -6.02 -20.98
N LEU A 112 9.69 -6.16 -21.71
CA LEU A 112 9.45 -5.54 -23.01
C LEU A 112 8.13 -4.79 -22.98
N LEU A 113 8.10 -3.57 -23.51
CA LEU A 113 6.87 -2.82 -23.71
C LEU A 113 6.64 -2.63 -25.20
N ALA A 114 5.47 -3.04 -25.70
CA ALA A 114 5.10 -2.93 -27.10
C ALA A 114 3.89 -2.01 -27.23
N ASP A 115 4.03 -0.98 -28.06
CA ASP A 115 2.93 -0.15 -28.51
C ASP A 115 2.32 -0.76 -29.78
N PRO A 116 1.14 -1.40 -29.70
CA PRO A 116 0.50 -2.01 -30.86
C PRO A 116 -0.03 -1.01 -31.88
N GLN A 117 -0.25 0.26 -31.51
CA GLN A 117 -0.77 1.29 -32.43
C GLN A 117 0.34 1.82 -33.34
N THR A 118 1.54 2.01 -32.78
CA THR A 118 2.71 2.52 -33.53
C THR A 118 3.64 1.42 -34.03
N GLY A 119 3.53 0.19 -33.49
CA GLY A 119 4.48 -0.90 -33.75
C GLY A 119 5.82 -0.72 -33.04
N THR A 120 5.94 0.26 -32.14
CA THR A 120 7.18 0.57 -31.41
C THR A 120 7.36 -0.39 -30.24
N ALA A 121 8.59 -0.85 -30.00
CA ALA A 121 8.93 -1.64 -28.83
C ALA A 121 10.03 -0.96 -28.00
N TYR A 122 9.88 -0.98 -26.68
CA TYR A 122 10.81 -0.44 -25.70
C TYR A 122 11.37 -1.58 -24.85
N GLY A 123 12.70 -1.70 -24.81
CA GLY A 123 13.41 -2.83 -24.19
C GLY A 123 14.08 -3.74 -25.24
N PRO A 124 14.49 -4.97 -24.88
CA PRO A 124 14.27 -5.63 -23.59
C PRO A 124 15.11 -5.02 -22.46
N TYR A 125 14.50 -4.90 -21.27
CA TYR A 125 15.17 -4.46 -20.06
C TYR A 125 15.48 -5.65 -19.14
N CYS A 126 16.70 -5.68 -18.62
CA CYS A 126 17.14 -6.55 -17.53
C CYS A 126 18.24 -5.84 -16.75
N ARG A 127 18.40 -6.10 -15.43
CA ARG A 127 19.17 -5.23 -14.50
C ARG A 127 18.54 -3.82 -14.37
N ASN A 128 19.20 -2.91 -13.65
CA ASN A 128 18.94 -1.47 -13.62
C ASN A 128 19.18 -0.75 -14.98
N SER A 129 18.97 -1.41 -16.12
CA SER A 129 19.14 -0.86 -17.49
C SER A 129 17.92 -0.06 -17.98
N VAL A 130 17.03 0.30 -17.07
CA VAL A 130 15.92 1.23 -17.32
C VAL A 130 16.48 2.57 -17.83
N PRO A 131 15.78 3.29 -18.73
CA PRO A 131 16.24 4.60 -19.20
C PRO A 131 16.52 5.53 -18.01
N SER A 132 17.60 6.31 -18.09
CA SER A 132 17.96 7.32 -17.08
C SER A 132 16.87 8.38 -16.87
N ALA A 133 15.91 8.47 -17.79
CA ALA A 133 14.62 9.12 -17.60
C ALA A 133 13.60 8.10 -17.02
N PRO A 134 13.10 8.27 -15.78
CA PRO A 134 12.20 7.32 -15.12
C PRO A 134 10.79 7.25 -15.73
N LEU A 135 10.51 8.11 -16.72
CA LEU A 135 9.20 8.29 -17.33
C LEU A 135 9.29 8.05 -18.85
N LEU A 136 8.55 7.04 -19.32
CA LEU A 136 8.31 6.76 -20.73
C LEU A 136 6.97 7.36 -21.13
N VAL A 137 6.99 8.32 -22.05
CA VAL A 137 5.78 8.90 -22.64
C VAL A 137 5.48 8.14 -23.93
N THR A 138 4.30 7.54 -24.03
CA THR A 138 3.84 6.94 -25.30
C THR A 138 2.90 7.89 -26.02
N ASN A 139 2.78 7.74 -27.34
CA ASN A 139 1.84 8.50 -28.15
C ASN A 139 0.54 7.73 -28.42
N SER A 140 0.27 6.72 -27.59
CA SER A 140 -0.80 5.74 -27.78
C SER A 140 -1.62 5.57 -26.51
N SER A 141 -2.89 5.25 -26.71
CA SER A 141 -3.82 4.92 -25.63
C SER A 141 -3.76 3.45 -25.21
N THR A 142 -2.89 2.64 -25.83
CA THR A 142 -2.75 1.22 -25.55
C THR A 142 -1.28 0.81 -25.57
N VAL A 143 -0.83 0.13 -24.52
CA VAL A 143 0.52 -0.43 -24.43
C VAL A 143 0.43 -1.84 -23.88
N THR A 144 1.21 -2.76 -24.44
CA THR A 144 1.34 -4.13 -23.96
C THR A 144 2.66 -4.28 -23.22
N VAL A 145 2.61 -4.69 -21.96
CA VAL A 145 3.79 -4.97 -21.13
C VAL A 145 3.98 -6.47 -21.06
N LEU A 146 5.17 -6.94 -21.41
CA LEU A 146 5.56 -8.34 -21.49
C LEU A 146 6.74 -8.57 -20.54
N PHE A 147 6.55 -9.39 -19.52
CA PHE A 147 7.60 -9.85 -18.64
C PHE A 147 7.82 -11.34 -18.84
N ASN A 148 9.06 -11.74 -19.04
CA ASN A 148 9.43 -13.14 -19.21
C ASN A 148 10.63 -13.49 -18.32
N SER A 149 10.58 -14.64 -17.67
CA SER A 149 11.57 -15.19 -16.75
C SER A 149 11.75 -16.67 -17.05
N THR A 150 12.99 -17.11 -17.21
CA THR A 150 13.40 -18.51 -17.34
C THR A 150 13.97 -19.01 -16.01
N SER A 151 15.21 -19.51 -15.97
CA SER A 151 15.91 -19.85 -14.74
C SER A 151 16.83 -18.70 -14.34
N HIS A 152 16.64 -18.18 -13.12
CA HIS A 152 17.49 -17.15 -12.52
C HIS A 152 17.79 -17.46 -11.05
N ARG A 153 18.78 -16.76 -10.48
CA ARG A 153 19.21 -16.93 -9.08
C ARG A 153 18.66 -15.86 -8.16
N SER A 154 18.61 -14.60 -8.59
CA SER A 154 18.20 -13.47 -7.75
C SER A 154 17.74 -12.24 -8.57
N GLY A 155 16.96 -11.37 -7.94
CA GLY A 155 16.52 -10.06 -8.45
C GLY A 155 15.18 -9.67 -7.84
N ARG A 156 14.99 -8.40 -7.45
CA ARG A 156 13.77 -7.95 -6.74
C ARG A 156 12.51 -7.94 -7.61
N GLY A 157 12.66 -8.10 -8.93
CA GLY A 157 11.55 -8.19 -9.87
C GLY A 157 11.23 -6.87 -10.54
N LEU A 158 9.95 -6.59 -10.80
CA LEU A 158 9.52 -5.35 -11.44
C LEU A 158 8.34 -4.70 -10.71
N LEU A 159 8.33 -3.37 -10.72
CA LEU A 159 7.24 -2.50 -10.35
C LEU A 159 7.14 -1.39 -11.38
N LEU A 160 6.04 -1.36 -12.11
CA LEU A 160 5.74 -0.37 -13.13
C LEU A 160 4.41 0.30 -12.79
N SER A 161 4.33 1.61 -12.96
CA SER A 161 3.07 2.34 -12.84
C SER A 161 2.79 3.10 -14.14
N TYR A 162 1.52 3.33 -14.45
CA TYR A 162 1.13 4.16 -15.57
C TYR A 162 0.01 5.13 -15.19
N ALA A 163 -0.08 6.22 -15.94
CA ALA A 163 -1.14 7.21 -15.86
C ALA A 163 -1.46 7.75 -17.26
N THR A 164 -2.61 8.38 -17.42
CA THR A 164 -2.95 9.12 -18.64
C THR A 164 -2.39 10.53 -18.61
N SER A 165 -2.09 11.11 -19.77
CA SER A 165 -1.61 12.49 -19.90
C SER A 165 -2.57 13.58 -19.39
N GLN A 166 -3.86 13.26 -19.25
CA GLN A 166 -4.87 14.19 -18.70
C GLN A 166 -4.96 14.16 -17.17
N HIS A 167 -4.42 13.13 -16.53
CA HIS A 167 -4.27 13.03 -15.07
C HIS A 167 -2.81 12.73 -14.74
N PRO A 168 -1.90 13.73 -14.83
CA PRO A 168 -0.53 13.59 -14.38
C PRO A 168 -0.50 13.51 -12.84
N GLY A 169 -0.92 12.37 -12.29
CA GLY A 169 -0.70 11.99 -10.89
C GLY A 169 0.76 11.61 -10.60
N MET A 170 1.67 11.83 -11.55
CA MET A 170 3.09 11.53 -11.46
C MET A 170 3.89 12.83 -11.61
N GLY A 171 4.53 13.25 -10.52
CA GLY A 171 5.47 14.37 -10.55
C GLY A 171 6.68 14.01 -11.42
N ALA A 172 6.82 14.71 -12.54
CA ALA A 172 8.05 14.72 -13.32
C ALA A 172 9.09 15.61 -12.62
N ALA A 173 10.28 15.09 -12.36
CA ALA A 173 11.42 15.91 -12.00
C ALA A 173 11.94 16.61 -13.27
N SER A 174 11.91 17.95 -13.29
CA SER A 174 12.65 18.71 -14.32
C SER A 174 14.11 18.89 -13.90
N PRO A 175 15.07 18.83 -14.84
CA PRO A 175 16.48 19.00 -14.52
C PRO A 175 16.83 20.48 -14.48
N GLY A 176 17.48 20.90 -13.40
CA GLY A 176 18.16 22.19 -13.31
C GLY A 176 17.57 23.12 -12.25
N ILE A 177 18.06 22.97 -11.02
CA ILE A 177 18.51 24.01 -10.07
C ILE A 177 19.09 23.24 -8.86
N PRO A 178 20.27 23.58 -8.34
CA PRO A 178 20.82 22.95 -7.14
C PRO A 178 20.13 23.52 -5.90
N ASP A 179 19.05 22.87 -5.45
CA ASP A 179 18.33 23.18 -4.22
C ASP A 179 18.48 22.04 -3.17
N PRO A 180 18.16 22.28 -1.88
CA PRO A 180 18.45 21.39 -0.75
C PRO A 180 17.82 20.01 -0.93
N PRO A 181 18.09 18.98 -0.09
CA PRO A 181 17.59 17.63 -0.33
C PRO A 181 16.07 17.59 -0.15
N LEU A 182 15.33 17.95 -1.20
CA LEU A 182 13.88 17.86 -1.26
C LEU A 182 13.55 16.38 -1.35
N THR A 183 13.10 15.83 -0.23
CA THR A 183 12.57 14.47 -0.14
C THR A 183 11.44 14.33 -1.15
N MET A 184 11.68 13.54 -2.20
CA MET A 184 10.72 13.31 -3.29
C MET A 184 9.52 12.51 -2.75
N CYS A 185 8.33 13.09 -2.80
CA CYS A 185 7.08 12.42 -2.47
C CYS A 185 6.52 11.68 -3.70
N PHE A 186 6.04 10.46 -3.48
CA PHE A 186 5.45 9.59 -4.48
C PHE A 186 4.00 9.33 -4.11
N SER A 187 3.13 9.27 -5.12
CA SER A 187 1.75 8.86 -4.94
C SER A 187 1.49 7.56 -5.65
N VAL A 188 0.82 6.63 -4.97
CA VAL A 188 0.42 5.32 -5.49
C VAL A 188 -1.03 5.07 -5.13
N TYR A 189 -1.74 4.29 -5.93
CA TYR A 189 -3.09 3.84 -5.59
C TYR A 189 -3.05 2.37 -5.15
N CYS A 190 -3.65 2.08 -4.01
CA CYS A 190 -3.76 0.75 -3.44
C CYS A 190 -5.22 0.29 -3.47
N PRO A 191 -5.52 -0.92 -3.98
CA PRO A 191 -6.88 -1.44 -3.95
C PRO A 191 -7.29 -1.93 -2.55
N ALA A 192 -8.56 -2.28 -2.39
CA ALA A 192 -9.05 -2.99 -1.22
C ALA A 192 -8.46 -4.42 -1.11
N GLY A 193 -8.45 -4.99 0.09
CA GLY A 193 -7.98 -6.37 0.37
C GLY A 193 -6.45 -6.52 0.35
N CYS A 194 -5.72 -5.47 0.75
CA CYS A 194 -4.27 -5.48 0.84
C CYS A 194 -3.72 -6.17 2.10
N LYS A 195 -4.56 -6.42 3.13
CA LYS A 195 -4.19 -7.09 4.39
C LYS A 195 -3.68 -8.52 4.14
N ASP A 196 -4.37 -9.26 3.28
CA ASP A 196 -4.10 -10.68 3.00
C ASP A 196 -3.12 -10.91 1.84
N VAL A 197 -2.50 -9.84 1.32
CA VAL A 197 -1.50 -9.97 0.26
C VAL A 197 -0.27 -10.71 0.79
N HIS A 198 0.22 -11.67 0.00
CA HIS A 198 1.43 -12.43 0.29
C HIS A 198 2.66 -11.52 0.32
N GLY A 199 3.52 -11.74 1.31
CA GLY A 199 4.72 -10.95 1.55
C GLY A 199 4.66 -10.21 2.88
N ASP A 200 5.85 -9.81 3.32
CA ASP A 200 6.05 -9.23 4.64
C ASP A 200 6.15 -7.70 4.56
N ILE A 201 5.94 -7.08 5.70
CA ILE A 201 6.19 -5.66 5.95
C ILE A 201 7.17 -5.56 7.10
N TRP A 202 8.12 -4.64 7.03
CA TRP A 202 9.15 -4.47 8.05
C TRP A 202 9.20 -3.03 8.54
N GLY A 203 9.11 -2.82 9.85
CA GLY A 203 9.05 -1.50 10.46
C GLY A 203 7.67 -1.15 11.02
N ASN A 204 7.49 0.12 11.38
CA ASN A 204 6.30 0.60 12.09
C ASN A 204 5.90 2.01 11.62
N PRO A 205 4.71 2.50 11.97
CA PRO A 205 4.24 3.81 11.52
C PRO A 205 5.14 4.98 11.95
N SER A 206 5.76 4.90 13.14
CA SER A 206 6.53 6.00 13.74
C SER A 206 7.94 6.14 13.12
N GLN A 207 8.62 5.01 12.95
CA GLN A 207 9.96 4.96 12.37
C GLN A 207 9.92 4.88 10.85
N GLY A 208 8.83 4.40 10.25
CA GLY A 208 8.74 4.08 8.83
C GLY A 208 9.09 2.63 8.49
N TYR A 209 9.03 2.34 7.20
CA TYR A 209 9.07 0.97 6.69
C TYR A 209 10.31 0.72 5.85
N ARG A 210 10.83 -0.50 5.88
CA ARG A 210 11.90 -0.94 4.99
C ARG A 210 11.42 -0.88 3.54
N ASP A 211 12.28 -0.46 2.63
CA ASP A 211 12.01 -0.40 1.18
C ASP A 211 11.58 -1.73 0.55
N THR A 212 11.90 -2.86 1.17
CA THR A 212 11.43 -4.17 0.72
C THR A 212 10.01 -4.52 1.14
N SER A 213 9.34 -3.70 1.95
CA SER A 213 7.97 -3.97 2.43
C SER A 213 6.96 -4.00 1.29
N VAL A 214 5.97 -4.88 1.39
CA VAL A 214 4.81 -4.85 0.47
C VAL A 214 4.07 -3.52 0.64
N LEU A 215 4.16 -2.65 -0.37
CA LEU A 215 3.80 -1.23 -0.27
C LEU A 215 2.37 -0.98 0.22
N CYS A 216 1.37 -1.61 -0.40
CA CYS A 216 -0.03 -1.39 -0.04
C CYS A 216 -0.41 -2.07 1.28
N LYS A 217 0.19 -3.21 1.61
CA LYS A 217 0.05 -3.85 2.93
C LYS A 217 0.65 -2.98 4.03
N ALA A 218 1.80 -2.35 3.76
CA ALA A 218 2.43 -1.40 4.65
C ALA A 218 1.60 -0.10 4.79
N ALA A 219 0.91 0.33 3.73
CA ALA A 219 0.00 1.47 3.78
C ALA A 219 -1.24 1.22 4.66
N VAL A 220 -1.80 -0.01 4.61
CA VAL A 220 -2.85 -0.46 5.55
C VAL A 220 -2.31 -0.50 6.97
N HIS A 221 -1.15 -1.12 7.19
CA HIS A 221 -0.50 -1.17 8.50
C HIS A 221 -0.18 0.24 9.05
N ALA A 222 0.22 1.18 8.20
CA ALA A 222 0.45 2.58 8.58
C ALA A 222 -0.84 3.35 8.89
N GLY A 223 -2.01 2.80 8.57
CA GLY A 223 -3.29 3.47 8.80
C GLY A 223 -3.53 4.65 7.86
N VAL A 224 -2.90 4.66 6.68
CA VAL A 224 -3.15 5.69 5.66
C VAL A 224 -4.35 5.34 4.79
N ILE A 225 -4.63 4.05 4.62
CA ILE A 225 -5.80 3.53 3.91
C ILE A 225 -6.48 2.42 4.71
N ALA A 226 -7.79 2.30 4.57
CA ALA A 226 -8.54 1.18 5.12
C ALA A 226 -8.45 -0.02 4.17
N ASP A 227 -8.28 -1.22 4.72
CA ASP A 227 -8.17 -2.44 3.90
C ASP A 227 -9.42 -2.68 3.03
N GLU A 228 -10.61 -2.38 3.56
CA GLU A 228 -11.88 -2.59 2.88
C GLU A 228 -12.13 -1.64 1.70
N LEU A 229 -11.47 -0.48 1.67
CA LEU A 229 -11.64 0.54 0.62
C LEU A 229 -10.42 0.67 -0.31
N GLY A 230 -9.21 0.46 0.23
CA GLY A 230 -8.00 0.95 -0.40
C GLY A 230 -7.95 2.47 -0.44
N GLY A 231 -7.24 3.03 -1.41
CA GLY A 231 -7.18 4.46 -1.67
C GLY A 231 -5.85 4.94 -2.23
N GLN A 232 -5.76 6.26 -2.42
CA GLN A 232 -4.54 6.92 -2.82
C GLN A 232 -3.62 7.12 -1.61
N VAL A 233 -2.39 6.63 -1.73
CA VAL A 233 -1.36 6.68 -0.70
C VAL A 233 -0.27 7.62 -1.16
N THR A 234 0.17 8.50 -0.27
CA THR A 234 1.34 9.35 -0.51
C THR A 234 2.44 8.94 0.44
N LEU A 235 3.65 8.77 -0.08
CA LEU A 235 4.82 8.39 0.70
C LEU A 235 6.07 9.16 0.27
N SER A 236 7.02 9.33 1.18
CA SER A 236 8.37 9.79 0.88
C SER A 236 9.38 8.66 1.01
N ARG A 237 10.49 8.79 0.28
CA ARG A 237 11.65 7.90 0.43
C ARG A 237 12.79 8.66 1.09
N GLU A 238 13.21 8.17 2.24
CA GLU A 238 14.27 8.74 3.06
C GLU A 238 15.45 7.77 3.20
N LYS A 239 16.53 8.24 3.84
CA LYS A 239 17.67 7.40 4.21
C LYS A 239 17.22 6.31 5.17
N GLY A 240 17.63 5.08 4.91
CA GLY A 240 17.30 3.95 5.77
C GLY A 240 17.93 4.03 7.17
N ILE A 241 17.33 3.29 8.10
CA ILE A 241 17.80 3.12 9.48
C ILE A 241 18.39 1.72 9.69
N THR A 242 19.18 1.55 10.74
CA THR A 242 19.91 0.30 11.04
C THR A 242 19.02 -0.83 11.49
N LEU A 243 17.91 -0.51 12.17
CA LEU A 243 16.97 -1.48 12.71
C LEU A 243 15.55 -0.95 12.50
N TYR A 244 14.69 -1.79 11.93
CA TYR A 244 13.26 -1.54 11.80
C TYR A 244 12.53 -2.38 12.83
N GLU A 245 11.93 -1.75 13.83
CA GLU A 245 11.21 -2.47 14.87
C GLU A 245 9.84 -2.94 14.36
N SER A 246 9.44 -4.14 14.78
CA SER A 246 8.11 -4.67 14.52
C SER A 246 7.06 -3.95 15.37
N ALA A 247 5.84 -3.84 14.86
CA ALA A 247 4.69 -3.37 15.60
C ALA A 247 3.43 -4.13 15.16
N PHE A 248 2.41 -4.13 16.01
CA PHE A 248 1.06 -4.54 15.63
C PHE A 248 0.22 -3.27 15.40
N ALA A 249 -0.24 -3.09 14.16
CA ALA A 249 -0.99 -1.91 13.78
C ALA A 249 -2.09 -2.24 12.77
N ASN A 250 -3.28 -1.68 12.97
CA ASN A 250 -4.42 -1.83 12.06
C ASN A 250 -4.73 -3.31 11.73
N GLY A 251 -4.60 -4.18 12.73
CA GLY A 251 -4.80 -5.62 12.64
C GLY A 251 -3.73 -6.38 11.85
N LEU A 252 -2.58 -5.77 11.57
CA LEU A 252 -1.43 -6.38 10.91
C LEU A 252 -0.21 -6.40 11.84
N HIS A 253 0.54 -7.50 11.84
CA HIS A 253 1.81 -7.59 12.56
C HIS A 253 2.98 -7.44 11.57
N SER A 254 3.81 -6.41 11.74
CA SER A 254 5.03 -6.26 10.96
C SER A 254 6.19 -7.09 11.52
N LYS A 255 7.21 -7.34 10.69
CA LYS A 255 8.43 -8.05 11.10
C LYS A 255 9.54 -7.07 11.46
N ARG A 256 10.44 -7.51 12.34
CA ARG A 256 11.70 -6.81 12.58
C ARG A 256 12.57 -6.90 11.34
N GLY A 257 13.09 -5.77 10.87
CA GLY A 257 13.92 -5.66 9.67
C GLY A 257 15.32 -5.16 9.99
N SER A 258 16.32 -5.61 9.22
CA SER A 258 17.69 -5.10 9.27
C SER A 258 17.87 -3.86 8.40
N LEU A 259 19.06 -3.26 8.48
CA LEU A 259 19.49 -2.12 7.66
C LEU A 259 18.99 -2.21 6.22
N SER A 260 18.51 -1.07 5.73
CA SER A 260 18.26 -0.85 4.31
C SER A 260 18.87 0.49 3.89
N GLU A 261 19.16 0.63 2.61
CA GLU A 261 19.59 1.91 2.03
C GLU A 261 18.48 2.96 2.10
N LYS A 262 17.22 2.52 2.05
CA LYS A 262 16.04 3.39 1.92
C LYS A 262 14.95 3.01 2.91
N ARG A 263 14.21 4.03 3.33
CA ARG A 263 13.05 3.93 4.20
C ARG A 263 11.86 4.62 3.58
N LEU A 264 10.69 3.99 3.68
CA LEU A 264 9.41 4.51 3.20
C LEU A 264 8.66 5.15 4.38
N ILE A 265 8.30 6.42 4.24
CA ILE A 265 7.46 7.14 5.20
C ILE A 265 6.11 7.40 4.55
N PHE A 266 5.04 6.94 5.17
CA PHE A 266 3.68 7.16 4.67
C PHE A 266 3.09 8.41 5.31
N HIS A 267 2.44 9.24 4.49
CA HIS A 267 1.83 10.49 4.93
C HIS A 267 0.32 10.31 5.05
N LYS A 268 -0.23 10.55 6.24
CA LYS A 268 -1.68 10.55 6.48
C LYS A 268 -2.29 11.78 5.82
N GLY A 269 -3.14 11.58 4.82
CA GLY A 269 -3.83 12.67 4.14
C GLY A 269 -4.75 13.41 5.10
N ILE A 270 -4.47 14.68 5.40
CA ILE A 270 -5.39 15.51 6.17
C ILE A 270 -6.58 15.85 5.27
N PHE A 271 -7.65 15.07 5.37
CA PHE A 271 -8.94 15.40 4.78
C PHE A 271 -9.55 16.53 5.62
N PHE A 272 -9.52 17.77 5.14
CA PHE A 272 -10.34 18.85 5.69
C PHE A 272 -11.73 18.79 5.04
N PRO A 273 -12.79 18.30 5.72
CA PRO A 273 -14.14 18.38 5.18
C PRO A 273 -14.59 19.86 5.23
N GLY A 274 -14.50 20.57 4.11
CA GLY A 274 -15.08 21.92 4.00
C GLY A 274 -14.29 22.98 3.24
N MET A 275 -13.30 22.65 2.40
CA MET A 275 -12.68 23.66 1.52
C MET A 275 -13.62 23.98 0.35
N ILE A 276 -14.70 24.71 0.63
CA ILE A 276 -15.38 25.52 -0.37
C ILE A 276 -14.40 26.64 -0.72
N LEU A 277 -13.99 26.72 -1.99
CA LEU A 277 -13.28 27.85 -2.58
C LEU A 277 -14.11 29.13 -2.41
N ALA A 278 -14.05 29.75 -1.24
CA ALA A 278 -14.59 31.06 -0.98
C ALA A 278 -13.43 32.05 -0.96
N VAL A 279 -13.11 32.60 -2.13
CA VAL A 279 -12.21 33.75 -2.23
C VAL A 279 -13.00 34.98 -1.77
N LYS A 280 -12.76 35.45 -0.54
CA LYS A 280 -13.11 36.81 -0.13
C LYS A 280 -11.90 37.73 -0.35
N PRO A 281 -12.07 38.90 -0.98
CA PRO A 281 -10.97 39.85 -1.13
C PRO A 281 -10.73 40.59 0.19
N GLY A 282 -9.47 40.69 0.62
CA GLY A 282 -9.04 41.72 1.57
C GLY A 282 -8.64 41.30 2.99
N ALA A 283 -8.24 40.05 3.24
CA ALA A 283 -7.53 39.70 4.47
C ALA A 283 -6.38 38.73 4.18
N THR A 284 -5.16 39.14 4.51
CA THR A 284 -3.96 38.32 4.47
C THR A 284 -3.89 37.40 5.69
N PRO A 285 -3.90 36.08 5.49
CA PRO A 285 -3.01 35.19 6.20
C PRO A 285 -1.91 34.73 5.24
N MET A 286 -0.66 34.86 5.69
CA MET A 286 0.51 34.38 4.97
C MET A 286 0.47 32.85 4.89
N CYS A 287 -0.09 32.32 3.80
CA CYS A 287 0.37 31.09 3.19
C CYS A 287 1.10 31.51 1.90
N PRO A 288 2.36 31.09 1.66
CA PRO A 288 2.98 31.34 0.37
C PRO A 288 2.18 30.57 -0.68
N VAL A 289 1.48 31.32 -1.52
CA VAL A 289 0.85 30.82 -2.74
C VAL A 289 1.99 30.40 -3.66
N GLY A 290 2.30 29.12 -3.68
CA GLY A 290 3.21 28.54 -4.66
C GLY A 290 2.55 28.56 -6.03
N VAL A 291 2.75 29.64 -6.77
CA VAL A 291 2.68 29.64 -8.23
C VAL A 291 3.83 28.75 -8.68
N LEU A 292 3.51 27.53 -9.13
CA LEU A 292 4.27 26.61 -10.01
C LEU A 292 3.74 25.19 -9.74
N GLY A 293 3.34 24.46 -10.79
CA GLY A 293 2.67 23.16 -10.72
C GLY A 293 3.51 22.01 -10.16
N PHE A 294 3.77 22.02 -8.86
CA PHE A 294 4.41 20.94 -8.10
C PHE A 294 3.38 20.21 -7.22
N PRO A 295 3.55 18.90 -6.93
CA PRO A 295 2.77 18.25 -5.88
C PRO A 295 3.11 18.89 -4.53
N VAL A 296 2.14 19.61 -3.98
CA VAL A 296 2.17 20.38 -2.70
C VAL A 296 2.27 19.46 -1.46
N CYS A 297 2.75 18.23 -1.60
CA CYS A 297 2.82 17.30 -0.46
C CYS A 297 3.84 17.71 0.61
N CYS A 298 4.80 18.57 0.28
CA CYS A 298 5.89 18.94 1.20
C CYS A 298 5.65 20.24 1.99
N LEU A 299 4.51 20.91 1.83
CA LEU A 299 4.15 22.06 2.69
C LEU A 299 3.44 21.64 3.99
N LEU A 300 3.07 20.36 4.12
CA LEU A 300 2.65 19.81 5.39
C LEU A 300 3.91 19.43 6.18
N SER A 301 4.21 20.25 7.17
CA SER A 301 5.21 19.97 8.20
C SER A 301 5.10 18.52 8.69
N PRO A 302 6.22 17.83 9.00
CA PRO A 302 6.19 16.54 9.70
C PRO A 302 5.55 16.61 11.11
N ALA A 303 5.15 17.79 11.58
CA ALA A 303 4.65 18.05 12.93
C ALA A 303 3.16 17.71 13.18
N CYS A 304 2.59 16.69 12.52
CA CYS A 304 1.20 16.27 12.76
C CYS A 304 1.05 14.82 13.24
N ASP A 305 2.16 14.11 13.50
CA ASP A 305 2.16 12.75 14.07
C ASP A 305 2.55 12.73 15.57
N ASP A 306 2.42 13.86 16.28
CA ASP A 306 2.64 13.90 17.72
C ASP A 306 1.45 13.30 18.49
N VAL A 307 1.75 12.46 19.48
CA VAL A 307 0.76 11.90 20.41
C VAL A 307 0.07 13.06 21.13
N LEU A 308 -1.26 13.10 21.03
CA LEU A 308 -2.05 14.16 21.67
C LEU A 308 -1.95 14.05 23.19
N GLU A 309 -1.65 15.17 23.84
CA GLU A 309 -1.69 15.27 25.30
C GLU A 309 -3.15 15.23 25.79
N VAL A 310 -3.41 14.35 26.76
CA VAL A 310 -4.72 14.18 27.40
C VAL A 310 -4.71 14.99 28.69
N VAL A 311 -5.70 15.88 28.83
CA VAL A 311 -5.76 16.82 29.96
C VAL A 311 -6.39 16.19 31.19
N ALA A 312 -7.34 15.28 31.01
CA ALA A 312 -7.98 14.57 32.10
C ALA A 312 -8.46 13.18 31.66
N PHE A 313 -8.45 12.25 32.60
CA PHE A 313 -8.99 10.91 32.45
C PHE A 313 -10.20 10.75 33.36
N ASN A 314 -11.17 9.96 32.93
CA ASN A 314 -12.35 9.60 33.71
C ASN A 314 -12.74 8.17 33.34
N ALA A 315 -13.46 7.45 34.20
CA ALA A 315 -13.86 6.08 33.90
C ALA A 315 -15.22 5.75 34.52
N SER A 316 -15.86 4.71 34.00
CA SER A 316 -17.10 4.18 34.57
C SER A 316 -16.91 3.67 36.00
N SER A 317 -15.74 3.09 36.26
CA SER A 317 -15.38 2.37 37.47
C SER A 317 -13.87 2.16 37.49
N TRP A 318 -13.33 1.82 38.65
CA TRP A 318 -11.94 1.41 38.81
C TRP A 318 -11.86 0.23 39.79
N TRP A 319 -10.91 -0.66 39.58
CA TRP A 319 -10.70 -1.83 40.44
C TRP A 319 -9.85 -1.47 41.66
N HIS A 320 -10.33 -1.89 42.83
CA HIS A 320 -9.61 -1.76 44.09
C HIS A 320 -9.08 -3.15 44.47
N GLU A 321 -7.76 -3.27 44.55
CA GLU A 321 -7.06 -4.49 44.92
C GLU A 321 -6.28 -4.24 46.21
N VAL A 322 -6.40 -5.13 47.18
CA VAL A 322 -5.51 -5.12 48.35
C VAL A 322 -4.53 -6.26 48.15
N ASP A 323 -3.24 -5.93 48.09
CA ASP A 323 -2.22 -6.95 47.86
C ASP A 323 -2.00 -7.84 49.09
N VAL A 324 -1.20 -8.89 48.90
CA VAL A 324 -0.85 -9.86 49.95
C VAL A 324 -0.11 -9.24 51.15
N LEU A 325 0.41 -8.01 51.02
CA LEU A 325 1.04 -7.25 52.10
C LEU A 325 0.05 -6.30 52.81
N GLY A 326 -1.22 -6.30 52.41
CA GLY A 326 -2.25 -5.41 52.93
C GLY A 326 -2.18 -4.00 52.35
N GLN A 327 -1.42 -3.78 51.28
CA GLN A 327 -1.27 -2.49 50.64
C GLN A 327 -2.38 -2.28 49.60
N ASP A 328 -3.02 -1.12 49.68
CA ASP A 328 -4.08 -0.72 48.78
C ASP A 328 -3.52 -0.34 47.39
N ARG A 329 -4.08 -0.93 46.34
CA ARG A 329 -3.78 -0.68 44.93
C ARG A 329 -5.05 -0.23 44.21
N ALA A 330 -5.03 1.03 43.78
CA ALA A 330 -6.14 1.66 43.08
C ALA A 330 -5.86 1.74 41.57
N TRP A 331 -6.62 1.01 40.76
CA TRP A 331 -6.52 0.95 39.30
C TRP A 331 -7.29 2.11 38.63
N VAL A 332 -7.02 3.34 39.05
CA VAL A 332 -7.75 4.56 38.65
C VAL A 332 -7.46 5.03 37.22
N ALA A 333 -8.35 5.85 36.66
CA ALA A 333 -8.34 6.27 35.26
C ALA A 333 -7.07 7.07 34.89
N GLU A 334 -6.53 7.86 35.81
CA GLU A 334 -5.34 8.69 35.61
C GLU A 334 -4.08 7.86 35.32
N ARG A 335 -4.09 6.58 35.68
CA ARG A 335 -3.01 5.62 35.40
C ARG A 335 -3.09 5.01 33.99
N ALA A 336 -4.10 5.37 33.20
CA ALA A 336 -4.26 4.90 31.82
C ALA A 336 -3.32 5.59 30.81
N ALA A 337 -2.62 6.66 31.20
CA ALA A 337 -1.70 7.35 30.31
C ALA A 337 -0.52 6.43 29.90
N LEU A 338 -0.22 6.37 28.60
CA LEU A 338 0.81 5.48 28.03
C LEU A 338 2.21 5.70 28.62
N SER A 339 2.49 6.91 29.12
CA SER A 339 3.77 7.27 29.74
C SER A 339 3.94 6.74 31.17
N ILE A 340 2.86 6.29 31.82
CA ILE A 340 2.90 5.81 33.20
C ILE A 340 3.23 4.32 33.20
N THR A 341 4.25 3.94 33.96
CA THR A 341 4.64 2.54 34.16
C THR A 341 3.98 1.95 35.41
N GLY A 342 3.84 0.63 35.43
CA GLY A 342 3.22 -0.14 36.52
C GLY A 342 1.79 -0.56 36.19
N HIS A 343 0.95 -0.65 37.23
CA HIS A 343 -0.46 -0.98 37.05
C HIS A 343 -1.19 0.16 36.33
N SER A 344 -2.00 -0.21 35.34
CA SER A 344 -2.78 0.74 34.54
C SER A 344 -4.20 0.89 35.09
N TRP A 345 -5.10 1.54 34.34
CA TRP A 345 -6.52 1.52 34.65
C TRP A 345 -7.11 0.12 34.43
N ALA A 346 -7.97 -0.31 35.35
CA ALA A 346 -8.80 -1.49 35.19
C ALA A 346 -10.18 -1.19 35.76
N ALA A 347 -11.23 -1.59 35.04
CA ALA A 347 -12.59 -1.48 35.52
C ALA A 347 -12.88 -2.52 36.63
N GLU A 348 -13.95 -2.29 37.40
CA GLU A 348 -14.39 -3.27 38.38
C GLU A 348 -14.78 -4.59 37.69
N PRO A 349 -14.38 -5.77 38.20
CA PRO A 349 -14.61 -7.06 37.53
C PRO A 349 -16.09 -7.39 37.23
N SER A 350 -17.02 -6.77 37.95
CA SER A 350 -18.47 -6.95 37.78
C SER A 350 -19.06 -6.07 36.65
N ALA A 351 -18.31 -5.10 36.14
CA ALA A 351 -18.77 -4.11 35.17
C ALA A 351 -18.89 -4.71 33.76
N LYS A 352 -20.12 -4.80 33.24
CA LYS A 352 -20.39 -5.38 31.91
C LYS A 352 -20.20 -4.41 30.73
N ALA A 353 -20.15 -3.11 30.99
CA ALA A 353 -20.05 -2.06 29.97
C ALA A 353 -19.15 -0.92 30.47
N ALA A 354 -17.93 -1.28 30.86
CA ALA A 354 -16.97 -0.32 31.36
C ALA A 354 -16.43 0.58 30.24
N TRP A 355 -16.13 1.83 30.58
CA TRP A 355 -15.55 2.80 29.65
C TRP A 355 -14.45 3.61 30.35
N LEU A 356 -13.46 4.03 29.55
CA LEU A 356 -12.43 4.98 29.91
C LEU A 356 -12.61 6.21 29.02
N GLU A 357 -12.72 7.38 29.61
CA GLU A 357 -12.90 8.66 28.95
C GLU A 357 -11.63 9.49 28.99
N LEU A 358 -11.30 10.10 27.86
CA LEU A 358 -10.16 10.98 27.68
C LEU A 358 -10.66 12.37 27.28
N ASP A 359 -10.35 13.41 28.07
CA ASP A 359 -10.58 14.81 27.69
C ASP A 359 -9.30 15.41 27.09
N LEU A 360 -9.37 15.79 25.81
CA LEU A 360 -8.28 16.45 25.08
C LEU A 360 -8.19 17.96 25.39
N GLY A 361 -9.06 18.48 26.26
CA GLY A 361 -9.20 19.89 26.66
C GLY A 361 -9.82 20.79 25.59
N THR A 362 -9.48 20.55 24.32
CA THR A 362 -9.97 21.29 23.15
C THR A 362 -10.39 20.32 22.05
N ARG A 363 -11.12 20.82 21.05
CA ARG A 363 -11.48 20.00 19.89
C ARG A 363 -10.23 19.75 19.05
N ARG A 364 -9.90 18.48 18.84
CA ARG A 364 -8.76 18.03 18.05
C ARG A 364 -9.24 17.11 16.93
N ASN A 365 -8.43 17.03 15.88
CA ASN A 365 -8.60 16.02 14.84
C ASN A 365 -7.86 14.76 15.29
N VAL A 366 -8.61 13.71 15.61
CA VAL A 366 -8.08 12.46 16.14
C VAL A 366 -8.00 11.45 15.00
N THR A 367 -6.79 11.00 14.72
CA THR A 367 -6.47 10.13 13.58
C THR A 367 -6.26 8.67 13.98
N GLY A 368 -6.22 8.36 15.27
CA GLY A 368 -6.04 7.01 15.77
C GLY A 368 -5.89 6.95 17.28
N ILE A 369 -5.65 5.75 17.78
CA ILE A 369 -5.43 5.43 19.19
C ILE A 369 -4.31 4.40 19.31
N ILE A 370 -3.53 4.49 20.38
CA ILE A 370 -2.52 3.51 20.77
C ILE A 370 -2.93 2.92 22.10
N THR A 371 -2.95 1.58 22.20
CA THR A 371 -3.33 0.85 23.42
C THR A 371 -2.18 -0.03 23.89
N LYS A 372 -2.07 -0.18 25.21
CA LYS A 372 -1.09 -1.02 25.89
C LYS A 372 -1.73 -1.64 27.13
N GLY A 373 -1.27 -2.83 27.53
CA GLY A 373 -1.71 -3.46 28.76
C GLY A 373 -0.94 -2.96 29.99
N SER A 374 -1.17 -3.64 31.11
CA SER A 374 -0.54 -3.35 32.39
C SER A 374 0.88 -3.91 32.46
N SER A 375 1.88 -3.10 32.81
CA SER A 375 3.28 -3.54 32.82
C SER A 375 3.71 -4.27 34.11
N GLU A 376 2.75 -4.80 34.86
CA GLU A 376 2.92 -5.41 36.19
C GLU A 376 2.98 -6.94 36.14
N GLN A 377 3.01 -7.56 37.32
CA GLN A 377 3.11 -9.00 37.52
C GLN A 377 1.98 -9.82 36.88
N HIS A 378 0.86 -9.17 36.55
CA HIS A 378 -0.30 -9.79 35.91
C HIS A 378 -0.48 -9.29 34.48
N ASP A 379 -0.69 -10.24 33.56
CA ASP A 379 -0.84 -10.00 32.12
C ASP A 379 -2.25 -9.53 31.77
N TYR A 380 -2.58 -8.29 32.15
CA TYR A 380 -3.87 -7.66 31.85
C TYR A 380 -3.78 -6.74 30.63
N TYR A 381 -4.68 -6.96 29.67
CA TYR A 381 -4.78 -6.17 28.45
C TYR A 381 -6.17 -6.29 27.82
N VAL A 382 -6.52 -5.33 26.95
CA VAL A 382 -7.80 -5.31 26.22
C VAL A 382 -7.60 -5.92 24.84
N THR A 383 -8.37 -6.96 24.50
CA THR A 383 -8.25 -7.68 23.21
C THR A 383 -9.10 -7.09 22.10
N SER A 384 -10.21 -6.41 22.43
CA SER A 384 -11.05 -5.69 21.48
C SER A 384 -11.84 -4.60 22.17
N TYR A 385 -12.17 -3.54 21.45
CA TYR A 385 -12.92 -2.40 21.98
C TYR A 385 -13.69 -1.67 20.90
N HIS A 386 -14.67 -0.87 21.34
CA HIS A 386 -15.34 0.13 20.53
C HIS A 386 -14.82 1.51 20.91
N VAL A 387 -14.90 2.46 19.98
CA VAL A 387 -14.58 3.86 20.26
C VAL A 387 -15.82 4.71 20.04
N SER A 388 -16.03 5.70 20.89
CA SER A 388 -17.04 6.72 20.74
C SER A 388 -16.43 8.10 20.98
N SER A 389 -17.03 9.12 20.36
CA SER A 389 -16.53 10.49 20.45
C SER A 389 -17.63 11.47 20.82
N SER A 390 -17.22 12.54 21.51
CA SER A 390 -18.10 13.63 21.88
C SER A 390 -17.41 14.99 21.72
N ARG A 391 -18.23 16.01 21.44
CA ARG A 391 -17.81 17.42 21.35
C ARG A 391 -18.13 18.19 22.64
N ASP A 392 -18.97 17.65 23.50
CA ASP A 392 -19.55 18.31 24.68
C ASP A 392 -19.53 17.43 25.95
N GLY A 393 -19.08 16.17 25.85
CA GLY A 393 -19.02 15.21 26.95
C GLY A 393 -20.38 14.59 27.30
N LYS A 394 -21.46 14.98 26.60
CA LYS A 394 -22.83 14.55 26.88
C LYS A 394 -23.41 13.71 25.75
N ASN A 395 -23.21 14.16 24.51
CA ASN A 395 -23.70 13.49 23.32
C ASN A 395 -22.59 12.65 22.72
N TRP A 396 -22.74 11.33 22.79
CA TRP A 396 -21.74 10.36 22.33
C TRP A 396 -22.14 9.77 21.00
N ARG A 397 -21.17 9.71 20.07
CA ARG A 397 -21.35 9.10 18.76
C ARG A 397 -20.38 7.93 18.64
N PRO A 398 -20.86 6.69 18.44
CA PRO A 398 -19.97 5.57 18.19
C PRO A 398 -19.20 5.79 16.89
N TYR A 399 -17.94 5.37 16.88
CA TYR A 399 -17.11 5.38 15.71
C TYR A 399 -17.55 4.26 14.77
N ARG A 400 -17.85 4.65 13.52
CA ARG A 400 -18.22 3.72 12.46
C ARG A 400 -17.15 3.74 11.40
N GLY A 401 -16.84 2.56 10.87
CA GLY A 401 -15.91 2.42 9.77
C GLY A 401 -16.44 3.03 8.49
N SER A 402 -15.72 2.82 7.40
CA SER A 402 -16.02 3.41 6.10
C SER A 402 -17.34 2.92 5.49
N ASN A 403 -17.81 1.74 5.92
CA ASN A 403 -19.10 1.16 5.54
C ASN A 403 -20.31 1.80 6.26
N GLY A 404 -20.10 2.52 7.37
CA GLY A 404 -21.10 3.32 8.08
C GLY A 404 -22.30 2.60 8.69
N GLN A 405 -22.46 1.29 8.46
CA GLN A 405 -23.63 0.51 8.88
C GLN A 405 -23.55 0.05 10.34
N GLU A 406 -22.35 -0.28 10.82
CA GLU A 406 -22.14 -0.84 12.16
C GLU A 406 -21.02 -0.12 12.90
N ASP A 407 -21.06 -0.23 14.23
CA ASP A 407 -20.03 0.31 15.11
C ASP A 407 -18.75 -0.51 14.93
N LYS A 408 -17.62 0.17 14.69
CA LYS A 408 -16.37 -0.51 14.40
C LYS A 408 -15.83 -1.17 15.66
N VAL A 409 -15.54 -2.46 15.56
CA VAL A 409 -14.73 -3.20 16.54
C VAL A 409 -13.26 -3.04 16.17
N PHE A 410 -12.46 -2.57 17.11
CA PHE A 410 -11.01 -2.45 16.98
C PHE A 410 -10.33 -3.67 17.63
N GLU A 411 -9.31 -4.20 16.96
CA GLU A 411 -8.44 -5.23 17.51
C GLU A 411 -7.47 -4.56 18.49
N GLY A 412 -7.45 -5.06 19.73
CA GLY A 412 -6.58 -4.59 20.80
C GLY A 412 -5.28 -5.40 20.88
N ASN A 413 -4.79 -5.55 22.10
CA ASN A 413 -3.51 -6.14 22.42
C ASN A 413 -3.58 -7.67 22.49
N ALA A 414 -2.45 -8.33 22.16
CA ALA A 414 -2.26 -9.77 22.30
C ALA A 414 -1.44 -10.14 23.56
N ASP A 415 -0.80 -9.15 24.17
CA ASP A 415 -0.03 -9.25 25.41
C ASP A 415 -0.04 -7.88 26.13
N SER A 416 0.42 -7.84 27.38
CA SER A 416 0.45 -6.60 28.17
C SER A 416 1.55 -5.60 27.81
N GLN A 417 2.60 -6.01 27.12
CA GLN A 417 3.81 -5.20 26.95
C GLN A 417 3.85 -4.46 25.61
N GLY A 418 3.34 -5.10 24.56
CA GLY A 418 3.29 -4.61 23.20
C GLY A 418 2.26 -3.50 23.03
N GLU A 419 2.64 -2.46 22.31
CA GLU A 419 1.74 -1.38 21.90
C GLU A 419 1.01 -1.77 20.62
N VAL A 420 -0.30 -1.46 20.58
CA VAL A 420 -1.14 -1.67 19.42
C VAL A 420 -1.69 -0.34 18.95
N SER A 421 -1.51 -0.03 17.66
CA SER A 421 -2.03 1.20 17.07
C SER A 421 -3.18 0.92 16.11
N ASN A 422 -4.25 1.70 16.21
CA ASN A 422 -5.39 1.64 15.30
C ASN A 422 -5.70 3.04 14.76
N ALA A 423 -5.81 3.16 13.45
CA ALA A 423 -6.13 4.40 12.78
C ALA A 423 -7.65 4.59 12.63
N PHE A 424 -8.07 5.84 12.68
CA PHE A 424 -9.43 6.27 12.40
C PHE A 424 -9.50 6.74 10.95
N ILE A 425 -10.12 5.92 10.11
CA ILE A 425 -10.40 6.19 8.70
C ILE A 425 -11.92 6.15 8.50
N PRO A 426 -12.59 7.30 8.32
CA PRO A 426 -12.04 8.67 8.32
C PRO A 426 -11.65 9.17 9.73
N PRO A 427 -10.76 10.18 9.84
CA PRO A 427 -10.43 10.79 11.12
C PRO A 427 -11.63 11.51 11.73
N MET A 428 -11.65 11.65 13.05
CA MET A 428 -12.78 12.24 13.77
C MET A 428 -12.41 13.52 14.52
N VAL A 429 -13.31 14.50 14.52
CA VAL A 429 -13.14 15.75 15.29
C VAL A 429 -13.89 15.64 16.61
N ALA A 430 -13.12 15.55 17.70
CA ALA A 430 -13.62 15.30 19.05
C ALA A 430 -12.88 16.13 20.10
N ARG A 431 -13.53 16.36 21.24
CA ARG A 431 -12.85 16.80 22.47
C ARG A 431 -12.73 15.65 23.46
N TYR A 432 -13.76 14.81 23.52
CA TYR A 432 -13.80 13.65 24.40
C TYR A 432 -13.82 12.37 23.57
N ILE A 433 -13.07 11.37 24.01
CA ILE A 433 -13.02 10.02 23.43
C ILE A 433 -13.33 9.01 24.54
N ARG A 434 -14.08 7.95 24.22
CA ARG A 434 -14.38 6.80 25.08
C ARG A 434 -14.18 5.49 24.36
#